data_AF-A0A2K0T459-F1
#
_entry.id   AF-A0A2K0T459-F1
#
_cell.length_a   1.000
_cell.length_b   1.000
_cell.length_c   1.000
_cell.angle_alpha   90.00
_cell.angle_beta   90.00
_cell.angle_gamma   90.00
#
_symmetry.space_group_name_H-M   'P 1'
#
loop_
_entity.id
_entity.type
_entity.pdbx_description
1 polymer ?
#
loop_
_entity_poly.entity_id
_entity_poly.type
_entity_poly.pdbx_seq_one_letter_code
_entity_poly.pdbx_strand_id
1 'polypeptide(L)'
;MFDIDWKGLALPFAYLLVLGGALMTFSTIYRRRKIAESANLAPWFGPHLQRDIYLSLLHLDPEDGGEKSPKVPDGVLRAALLRRAVEDIERLIHIKTAKQACGSLLQRGSVGDDLWQRFLRAEKEMEEELRDVVTEVC
;
A
#
# COMPACT_ATOMS: atom_id res chain seq x y z
N MET A 1 24.82 37.64 -40.08
CA MET A 1 25.64 36.71 -39.26
C MET A 1 25.18 36.89 -37.83
N PHE A 2 24.56 35.88 -37.23
CA PHE A 2 24.19 35.91 -35.82
C PHE A 2 25.42 35.47 -35.02
N ASP A 3 26.14 36.42 -34.44
CA ASP A 3 27.14 36.11 -33.42
C ASP A 3 26.38 35.67 -32.17
N ILE A 4 26.27 34.36 -31.98
CA ILE A 4 25.64 33.77 -30.80
C ILE A 4 26.68 33.79 -29.69
N ASP A 5 26.45 34.64 -28.68
CA ASP A 5 27.25 34.73 -27.46
C ASP A 5 27.09 33.45 -26.62
N TRP A 6 27.84 32.42 -26.99
CA TRP A 6 27.79 31.08 -26.39
C TRP A 6 28.08 31.10 -24.89
N LYS A 7 28.94 32.04 -24.43
CA LYS A 7 29.29 32.21 -23.02
C LYS A 7 28.16 32.87 -22.23
N GLY A 8 27.50 33.87 -22.81
CA GLY A 8 26.34 34.54 -22.20
C GLY A 8 25.13 33.61 -22.09
N LEU A 9 24.98 32.66 -23.03
CA LEU A 9 23.94 31.63 -22.98
C LEU A 9 24.29 30.47 -22.04
N ALA A 10 25.55 30.02 -21.98
CA ALA A 10 25.94 28.88 -21.14
C ALA A 10 25.76 29.15 -19.63
N LEU A 11 26.01 30.38 -19.17
CA LEU A 11 25.88 30.78 -17.76
C LEU A 11 24.48 30.57 -17.16
N PRO A 12 23.37 31.07 -17.74
CA PRO A 12 22.03 30.84 -17.22
C PRO A 12 21.60 29.37 -17.29
N PHE A 13 21.99 28.63 -18.33
CA PHE A 13 21.72 27.19 -18.41
C PHE A 13 22.48 26.40 -17.33
N ALA A 14 23.75 26.72 -17.08
CA ALA A 14 24.52 26.12 -16.01
C ALA A 14 23.91 26.42 -14.63
N TYR A 15 23.45 27.65 -14.40
CA TYR A 15 22.75 28.03 -13.17
C TYR A 15 21.45 27.23 -12.98
N LEU A 16 20.63 27.10 -14.02
CA LEU A 16 19.40 26.31 -13.98
C LEU A 16 19.66 24.81 -13.78
N LEU A 17 20.73 24.25 -14.36
CA LEU A 17 21.11 22.85 -14.15
C LEU A 17 21.57 22.61 -12.71
N VAL A 18 22.39 23.49 -12.15
CA VAL A 18 22.85 23.36 -10.75
C VAL A 18 21.68 23.53 -9.78
N LEU A 19 20.84 24.55 -10.00
CA LEU A 19 19.65 24.79 -9.17
C LEU A 19 18.65 23.63 -9.27
N GLY A 20 18.37 23.18 -10.50
CA GLY A 20 17.48 22.05 -10.77
C GLY A 20 18.02 20.75 -10.17
N GLY A 21 19.31 20.49 -10.31
CA GLY A 21 19.98 19.32 -9.70
C GLY A 21 19.94 19.36 -8.18
N ALA A 22 20.23 20.51 -7.56
CA ALA A 22 20.13 20.69 -6.11
C ALA A 22 18.69 20.49 -5.62
N LEU A 23 17.70 21.03 -6.34
CA LEU A 23 16.29 20.86 -5.99
C LEU A 23 15.82 19.41 -6.16
N MET A 24 16.24 18.73 -7.23
CA MET A 24 15.92 17.32 -7.45
C MET A 24 16.52 16.41 -6.37
N THR A 25 17.80 16.61 -6.04
CA THR A 25 18.48 15.82 -5.00
C THR A 25 17.83 16.05 -3.63
N PHE A 26 17.50 17.29 -3.27
CA PHE A 26 16.79 17.58 -2.03
C PHE A 26 15.37 16.97 -2.01
N SER A 27 14.61 17.15 -3.09
CA SER A 27 13.24 16.62 -3.23
C SER A 27 13.21 15.09 -3.14
N THR A 28 14.15 14.41 -3.80
CA THR A 28 14.25 12.95 -3.77
C THR A 28 14.61 12.43 -2.39
N ILE A 29 15.56 13.06 -1.68
CA ILE A 29 15.93 12.68 -0.31
C ILE A 29 14.78 12.92 0.67
N TYR A 30 14.16 14.10 0.63
CA TYR A 30 13.04 14.43 1.52
C TYR A 30 11.86 13.47 1.32
N ARG A 31 11.50 13.20 0.06
CA ARG A 31 10.41 12.30 -0.27
C ARG A 31 10.74 10.86 0.11
N ARG A 32 11.98 10.41 -0.10
CA ARG A 32 12.47 9.10 0.37
C ARG A 32 12.35 8.95 1.89
N ARG A 33 12.74 9.97 2.66
CA ARG A 33 12.61 9.96 4.13
C ARG A 33 11.15 9.89 4.57
N LYS A 34 10.28 10.69 3.96
CA LYS A 34 8.84 10.68 4.26
C LYS A 34 8.19 9.32 3.97
N ILE A 35 8.59 8.66 2.88
CA ILE A 35 8.11 7.31 2.53
C ILE A 35 8.67 6.26 3.51
N ALA A 36 9.93 6.38 3.92
CA ALA A 36 10.52 5.46 4.90
C ALA A 36 9.87 5.60 6.28
N GLU A 37 9.53 6.82 6.68
CA GLU A 37 8.79 7.09 7.91
C GLU A 37 7.38 6.50 7.84
N SER A 38 6.66 6.69 6.72
CA SER A 38 5.33 6.11 6.54
C SER A 38 5.33 4.58 6.40
N ALA A 39 6.44 4.00 5.92
CA ALA A 39 6.65 2.56 5.85
C ALA A 39 6.86 1.90 7.23
N ASN A 40 7.44 2.64 8.19
CA ASN A 40 7.67 2.15 9.56
C ASN A 40 6.43 2.28 10.47
N LEU A 41 5.37 2.95 10.00
CA LEU A 41 4.14 3.03 10.75
C LEU A 41 3.52 1.64 10.85
N ALA A 42 3.20 1.23 12.08
CA ALA A 42 2.56 -0.05 12.33
C ALA A 42 1.29 -0.17 11.47
N PRO A 43 1.07 -1.33 10.82
CA PRO A 43 -0.15 -1.61 10.07
C PRO A 43 -1.39 -1.32 10.92
N TRP A 44 -2.41 -0.69 10.32
CA TRP A 44 -3.63 -0.33 11.03
C TRP A 44 -4.39 -1.56 11.55
N PHE A 45 -4.38 -2.63 10.75
CA PHE A 45 -4.90 -3.94 11.13
C PHE A 45 -3.77 -4.94 11.30
N GLY A 46 -3.95 -5.88 12.23
CA GLY A 46 -3.03 -6.98 12.44
C GLY A 46 -3.02 -7.98 11.27
N PRO A 47 -2.16 -9.01 11.35
CA PRO A 47 -2.03 -10.03 10.30
C PRO A 47 -3.38 -10.68 9.95
N HIS A 48 -3.58 -10.97 8.67
CA HIS A 48 -4.84 -11.49 8.16
C HIS A 48 -4.87 -13.02 8.25
N LEU A 49 -5.37 -13.54 9.37
CA LEU A 49 -5.39 -14.98 9.66
C LEU A 49 -6.08 -15.81 8.56
N GLN A 50 -7.25 -15.38 8.07
CA GLN A 50 -8.04 -16.13 7.09
C GLN A 50 -7.35 -16.19 5.72
N ARG A 51 -6.71 -15.09 5.29
CA ARG A 51 -5.85 -15.08 4.10
C ARG A 51 -4.66 -16.02 4.28
N ASP A 52 -3.98 -15.96 5.42
CA ASP A 52 -2.80 -16.79 5.68
C ASP A 52 -3.19 -18.28 5.72
N ILE A 53 -4.39 -18.63 6.23
CA ILE A 53 -4.96 -19.99 6.14
C ILE A 53 -5.21 -20.37 4.68
N TYR A 54 -5.86 -19.51 3.88
CA TYR A 54 -6.12 -19.79 2.47
C TYR A 54 -4.83 -20.01 1.67
N LEU A 55 -3.83 -19.14 1.85
CA LEU A 55 -2.53 -19.27 1.21
C LEU A 55 -1.81 -20.52 1.69
N SER A 56 -1.86 -20.84 2.99
CA SER A 56 -1.27 -22.09 3.50
C SER A 56 -1.93 -23.32 2.87
N LEU A 57 -3.26 -23.30 2.70
CA LEU A 57 -4.00 -24.36 2.02
C LEU A 57 -3.66 -24.47 0.52
N LEU A 58 -3.35 -23.36 -0.14
CA LEU A 58 -2.94 -23.32 -1.55
C LEU A 58 -1.49 -23.83 -1.75
N HIS A 59 -0.59 -23.49 -0.82
CA HIS A 59 0.82 -23.91 -0.86
C HIS A 59 1.06 -25.28 -0.21
N LEU A 60 0.00 -25.98 0.20
CA LEU A 60 0.06 -27.33 0.76
C LEU A 60 0.27 -28.41 -0.33
N ASP A 61 0.29 -28.01 -1.61
CA ASP A 61 0.68 -28.82 -2.77
C ASP A 61 2.20 -28.72 -3.04
N PRO A 62 2.86 -29.79 -3.51
CA PRO A 62 3.59 -30.82 -2.79
C PRO A 62 5.10 -30.51 -2.65
N GLU A 63 5.60 -30.27 -1.43
CA GLU A 63 7.06 -30.19 -1.16
C GLU A 63 7.66 -31.51 -0.62
N ASP A 64 6.83 -32.49 -0.21
CA ASP A 64 7.34 -33.77 0.30
C ASP A 64 6.90 -34.93 -0.61
N GLY A 65 7.88 -35.61 -1.20
CA GLY A 65 7.72 -36.75 -2.11
C GLY A 65 7.11 -38.02 -1.51
N GLY A 66 5.97 -37.92 -0.83
CA GLY A 66 5.09 -39.02 -0.45
C GLY A 66 3.84 -39.01 -1.31
N GLU A 67 3.51 -40.15 -1.93
CA GLU A 67 2.47 -40.36 -2.96
C GLU A 67 1.01 -40.04 -2.57
N LYS A 68 0.74 -39.28 -1.49
CA LYS A 68 -0.60 -39.01 -0.96
C LYS A 68 -0.71 -37.62 -0.31
N SER A 69 -0.47 -36.54 -1.05
CA SER A 69 -1.00 -35.24 -0.62
C SER A 69 -2.54 -35.28 -0.73
N PRO A 70 -3.31 -34.98 0.33
CA PRO A 70 -4.75 -34.94 0.24
C PRO A 70 -5.12 -33.71 -0.59
N LYS A 71 -5.45 -33.92 -1.87
CA LYS A 71 -5.98 -32.90 -2.77
C LYS A 71 -7.11 -32.16 -2.03
N VAL A 72 -6.84 -30.92 -1.61
CA VAL A 72 -7.78 -30.17 -0.79
C VAL A 72 -9.07 -30.04 -1.60
N PRO A 73 -10.24 -30.45 -1.07
CA PRO A 73 -11.48 -30.38 -1.84
C PRO A 73 -11.80 -28.93 -2.20
N ASP A 74 -12.21 -28.69 -3.44
CA ASP A 74 -12.58 -27.35 -3.94
C ASP A 74 -13.64 -26.65 -3.06
N GLY A 75 -14.50 -27.43 -2.40
CA GLY A 75 -15.47 -26.91 -1.43
C GLY A 75 -14.84 -26.25 -0.20
N VAL A 76 -13.70 -26.75 0.28
CA VAL A 76 -12.95 -26.18 1.41
C VAL A 76 -12.23 -24.90 0.99
N LEU A 77 -11.64 -24.87 -0.20
CA LEU A 77 -11.00 -23.67 -0.74
C LEU A 77 -12.03 -22.54 -0.95
N ARG A 78 -13.21 -22.85 -1.50
CA ARG A 78 -14.31 -21.89 -1.65
C ARG A 78 -14.86 -21.41 -0.31
N ALA A 79 -14.99 -22.29 0.68
CA ALA A 79 -15.40 -21.90 2.02
C ALA A 79 -14.37 -20.99 2.70
N ALA A 80 -13.06 -21.26 2.51
CA ALA A 80 -11.98 -20.41 3.00
C ALA A 80 -11.99 -19.03 2.34
N LEU A 81 -12.18 -18.96 1.02
CA LEU A 81 -12.34 -17.70 0.27
C LEU A 81 -13.54 -16.88 0.76
N LEU A 82 -14.70 -17.52 0.96
CA LEU A 82 -15.87 -16.84 1.52
C LEU A 82 -15.60 -16.29 2.93
N ARG A 83 -14.86 -17.04 3.76
CA ARG A 83 -14.51 -16.60 5.10
C ARG A 83 -13.51 -15.43 5.08
N ARG A 84 -12.59 -15.41 4.12
CA ARG A 84 -11.70 -14.27 3.83
C ARG A 84 -12.52 -13.03 3.43
N ALA A 85 -13.41 -13.17 2.44
CA ALA A 85 -14.25 -12.07 1.95
C ALA A 85 -15.13 -11.44 3.04
N VAL A 86 -15.69 -12.24 3.96
CA VAL A 86 -16.51 -11.73 5.07
C VAL A 86 -15.67 -10.88 6.03
N GLU A 87 -14.48 -11.34 6.39
CA GLU A 87 -13.55 -10.59 7.24
C GLU A 87 -13.14 -9.26 6.59
N ASP A 88 -12.85 -9.27 5.28
CA ASP A 88 -12.51 -8.06 4.52
C ASP A 88 -13.64 -7.02 4.56
N ILE A 89 -14.90 -7.46 4.43
CA ILE A 89 -16.08 -6.58 4.53
C ILE A 89 -16.21 -6.00 5.94
N GLU A 90 -16.03 -6.81 6.99
CA GLU A 90 -16.08 -6.33 8.37
C GLU A 90 -15.00 -5.28 8.64
N ARG A 91 -13.76 -5.51 8.17
CA ARG A 91 -12.66 -4.55 8.27
C ARG A 91 -12.94 -3.27 7.47
N LEU A 92 -13.52 -3.38 6.28
CA LEU A 92 -13.90 -2.23 5.46
C LEU A 92 -14.95 -1.35 6.16
N ILE A 93 -15.97 -1.96 6.76
CA ILE A 93 -16.98 -1.24 7.53
C ILE A 93 -16.32 -0.51 8.70
N HIS A 94 -15.42 -1.19 9.42
CA HIS A 94 -14.69 -0.60 10.54
C HIS A 94 -13.85 0.62 10.11
N ILE A 95 -13.11 0.55 8.98
CA ILE A 95 -12.38 1.70 8.43
C ILE A 95 -13.34 2.85 8.10
N LYS A 96 -14.45 2.57 7.42
CA LYS A 96 -15.41 3.61 7.00
C LYS A 96 -16.00 4.35 8.19
N THR A 97 -16.39 3.63 9.24
CA THR A 97 -16.90 4.24 10.47
C THR A 97 -15.82 5.05 11.19
N ALA A 98 -14.61 4.51 11.32
CA ALA A 98 -13.49 5.21 11.94
C ALA A 98 -13.09 6.48 11.18
N LYS A 99 -13.08 6.45 9.85
CA LYS A 99 -12.77 7.60 8.99
C LYS A 99 -13.75 8.77 9.19
N GLN A 100 -15.05 8.47 9.32
CA GLN A 100 -16.05 9.51 9.62
C GLN A 100 -15.80 10.16 10.99
N ALA A 101 -15.52 9.36 12.02
CA ALA A 101 -15.22 9.87 13.36
C ALA A 101 -13.91 10.69 13.38
N CYS A 102 -12.84 10.17 12.80
CA CYS A 102 -11.53 10.83 12.75
C CYS A 102 -11.53 12.10 11.89
N GLY A 103 -12.32 12.16 10.81
CA GLY A 103 -12.45 13.38 10.00
C GLY A 103 -12.95 14.58 10.82
N SER A 104 -13.90 14.35 11.73
CA SER A 104 -14.39 15.40 12.64
C SER A 104 -13.34 15.82 13.68
N LEU A 105 -12.50 14.89 14.14
CA LEU A 105 -11.42 15.15 15.10
C LEU A 105 -10.21 15.84 14.48
N LEU A 106 -9.94 15.57 13.19
CA LEU A 106 -8.87 16.21 12.43
C LEU A 106 -9.14 17.70 12.22
N GLN A 107 -10.40 18.08 11.94
CA GLN A 107 -10.80 19.50 11.87
C GLN A 107 -10.61 20.24 13.20
N ARG A 108 -10.64 19.53 14.33
CA ARG A 108 -10.39 20.07 15.67
C ARG A 108 -8.90 20.12 16.03
N GLY A 109 -8.01 19.65 15.16
CA GLY A 109 -6.57 19.62 15.40
C GLY A 109 -6.14 18.63 16.49
N SER A 110 -7.04 17.77 16.98
CA SER A 110 -6.75 16.82 18.06
C SER A 110 -6.09 15.53 17.57
N VAL A 111 -5.95 15.36 16.25
CA VAL A 111 -5.41 14.17 15.59
C VAL A 111 -4.32 14.60 14.62
N GLY A 112 -3.19 13.88 14.63
CA GLY A 112 -2.07 14.16 13.73
C GLY A 112 -2.34 13.72 12.28
N ASP A 113 -1.73 14.44 11.31
CA ASP A 113 -1.77 14.09 9.88
C ASP A 113 -1.21 12.68 9.60
N ASP A 114 -0.28 12.21 10.44
CA ASP A 114 0.25 10.85 10.38
C ASP A 114 -0.86 9.78 10.53
N LEU A 115 -1.80 9.96 11.47
CA LEU A 115 -2.92 9.02 11.66
C LEU A 115 -3.81 8.99 10.41
N TRP A 116 -4.07 10.17 9.83
CA TRP A 116 -4.87 10.30 8.62
C TRP A 116 -4.20 9.61 7.42
N GLN A 117 -2.89 9.76 7.27
CA GLN A 117 -2.12 9.06 6.25
C GLN A 117 -2.17 7.53 6.46
N ARG A 118 -2.09 7.04 7.70
CA ARG A 118 -2.27 5.60 8.02
C ARG A 118 -3.65 5.09 7.61
N PHE A 119 -4.70 5.86 7.88
CA PHE A 119 -6.07 5.50 7.46
C PHE A 119 -6.21 5.39 5.95
N LEU A 120 -5.70 6.37 5.19
CA LEU A 120 -5.75 6.35 3.73
C LEU A 120 -4.96 5.17 3.15
N ARG A 121 -3.82 4.84 3.77
CA ARG A 121 -3.02 3.68 3.40
C ARG A 121 -3.78 2.37 3.66
N ALA A 122 -4.35 2.21 4.85
CA ALA A 122 -5.12 1.03 5.21
C ALA A 122 -6.37 0.84 4.33
N GLU A 123 -7.03 1.95 3.95
CA GLU A 123 -8.16 1.92 3.00
C GLU A 123 -7.72 1.41 1.63
N LYS A 124 -6.58 1.88 1.11
CA LYS A 124 -6.05 1.43 -0.17
C LYS A 124 -5.61 -0.03 -0.15
N GLU A 125 -4.92 -0.46 0.91
CA GLU A 125 -4.50 -1.86 1.08
C GLU A 125 -5.71 -2.80 1.16
N MET A 126 -6.78 -2.40 1.88
CA MET A 126 -8.02 -3.16 1.97
C MET A 126 -8.80 -3.20 0.64
N GLU A 127 -8.80 -2.10 -0.12
CA GLU A 127 -9.46 -2.06 -1.43
C GLU A 127 -8.74 -2.96 -2.45
N GLU A 128 -7.41 -2.99 -2.39
CA GLU A 128 -6.59 -3.90 -3.21
C GLU A 128 -6.86 -5.37 -2.85
N GLU A 129 -6.90 -5.71 -1.56
CA GLU A 129 -7.24 -7.05 -1.10
C GLU A 129 -8.67 -7.48 -1.53
N LEU A 130 -9.66 -6.59 -1.41
CA LEU A 130 -11.02 -6.86 -1.85
C LEU A 130 -11.09 -7.10 -3.37
N ARG A 131 -10.32 -6.34 -4.16
CA ARG A 131 -10.22 -6.54 -5.62
C ARG A 131 -9.60 -7.89 -5.94
N ASP A 132 -8.52 -8.27 -5.24
CA ASP A 132 -7.86 -9.56 -5.42
C ASP A 132 -8.84 -10.71 -5.15
N VAL A 133 -9.58 -10.66 -4.04
CA VAL A 133 -10.61 -11.68 -3.71
C VAL A 133 -11.69 -11.76 -4.79
N VAL A 134 -12.14 -10.63 -5.34
CA VAL A 134 -13.11 -10.63 -6.45
C VAL A 134 -12.52 -11.26 -7.71
N THR A 135 -11.26 -10.95 -8.04
CA THR A 135 -10.57 -11.57 -9.19
C THR A 135 -10.30 -13.06 -8.99
N GLU A 136 -10.11 -13.53 -7.76
CA GLU A 136 -9.95 -14.96 -7.45
C GLU A 136 -11.27 -15.76 -7.55
N VAL A 137 -12.42 -15.09 -7.37
CA VAL A 137 -13.75 -15.71 -7.42
C VAL A 137 -14.32 -15.78 -8.85
N CYS A 138 -13.94 -14.84 -9.73
CA CYS A 138 -14.41 -14.74 -11.11
C CYS A 138 -13.59 -15.59 -12.10
#